data_AF-A0ABD4DRB4-F1
#
_entry.id   AF-A0ABD4DRB4-F1
#
_cell.length_a   1.000
_cell.length_b   1.000
_cell.length_c   1.000
_cell.angle_alpha   90.00
_cell.angle_beta   90.00
_cell.angle_gamma   90.00
#
_symmetry.space_group_name_H-M   'P 1'
#
loop_
_entity.id
_entity.type
_entity.pdbx_description
1 polymer ?
#
loop_
_entity_poly.entity_id
_entity_poly.type
_entity_poly.pdbx_seq_one_letter_code
_entity_poly.pdbx_strand_id
1 'polypeptide(L)'
;MENTLQKTFSIESLDVNSLPELQGLKEKQIHIRDSNPYVEIIDNKTYEDAKKARTTLVSARTDIEKQEKVISKKINDFKSAVKDVHIELINITKPSEDKQQDEVRRYEAVKEAEKAEKERLEQERINNIKIKIDTLISEAYDRIKILRFSDIDSLSSDFEENLYKTELAQFEEFELDFNEKLIHVKNSLSEKIQALTESENQRLEKLRLEEEAKRLAEERAEIERKRKEDEEKLAAERKAEEDRLAKIKADQEAKLQKERERIAAEKAKQDEELAAKRAEIEAENKKIQDEKNRLAQVEADRIAKEESERKAKEEEERKVKEAAEAEERAKAEAARLESLRPDKEKAISYLKSFKYSDEWPEFNDNEIEKEFESRIRMIDFHIEEAIKDIQKIK
;
A
#
# COMPACT_ATOMS: atom_id res chain seq x y z
N MET A 1 106.23 65.10 -22.41
CA MET A 1 106.22 65.36 -20.95
C MET A 1 106.91 64.19 -20.28
N GLU A 2 107.88 64.50 -19.43
CA GLU A 2 108.90 63.58 -18.90
C GLU A 2 108.31 62.34 -18.24
N ASN A 3 108.79 61.18 -18.67
CA ASN A 3 108.51 59.90 -18.05
C ASN A 3 109.38 59.79 -16.79
N THR A 4 108.91 60.36 -15.69
CA THR A 4 109.56 60.22 -14.39
C THR A 4 109.40 58.77 -13.96
N LEU A 5 110.48 57.99 -14.04
CA LEU A 5 110.59 56.66 -13.47
C LEU A 5 110.18 56.71 -11.98
N GLN A 6 108.93 56.39 -11.69
CA GLN A 6 108.49 56.13 -10.33
C GLN A 6 109.28 54.93 -9.83
N LYS A 7 110.24 55.18 -8.92
CA LYS A 7 110.84 54.12 -8.11
C LYS A 7 109.69 53.45 -7.35
N THR A 8 109.31 52.26 -7.78
CA THR A 8 108.35 51.41 -7.09
C THR A 8 108.99 50.93 -5.79
N PHE A 9 108.50 51.45 -4.67
CA PHE A 9 108.86 50.94 -3.34
C PHE A 9 108.07 49.65 -3.09
N SER A 10 108.78 48.54 -2.88
CA SER A 10 108.18 47.25 -2.49
C SER A 10 108.48 47.00 -1.02
N ILE A 11 107.42 46.78 -0.23
CA ILE A 11 107.52 46.51 1.21
C ILE A 11 108.31 45.22 1.46
N GLU A 12 108.19 44.23 0.56
CA GLU A 12 108.88 42.94 0.63
C GLU A 12 110.39 43.06 0.42
N SER A 13 110.85 44.14 -0.23
CA SER A 13 112.26 44.39 -0.54
C SER A 13 113.00 45.23 0.50
N LEU A 14 112.34 45.63 1.59
CA LEU A 14 112.92 46.48 2.63
C LEU A 14 113.90 45.68 3.52
N ASP A 15 115.21 45.99 3.43
CA ASP A 15 116.21 45.49 4.37
C ASP A 15 116.11 46.24 5.71
N VAL A 16 115.73 45.53 6.77
CA VAL A 16 115.58 46.08 8.12
C VAL A 16 116.90 46.66 8.66
N ASN A 17 118.05 46.13 8.26
CA ASN A 17 119.35 46.65 8.72
C ASN A 17 119.73 48.01 8.10
N SER A 18 119.02 48.40 7.04
CA SER A 18 119.20 49.71 6.40
C SER A 18 118.40 50.82 7.08
N LEU A 19 117.61 50.50 8.11
CA LEU A 19 116.84 51.50 8.86
C LEU A 19 117.79 52.49 9.58
N PRO A 20 117.59 53.81 9.43
CA PRO A 20 118.38 54.82 10.11
C PRO A 20 118.41 54.65 11.63
N GLU A 21 117.33 54.14 12.22
CA GLU A 21 117.19 53.87 13.64
C GLU A 21 118.10 52.76 14.15
N LEU A 22 118.57 51.86 13.28
CA LEU A 22 119.46 50.74 13.61
C LEU A 22 120.92 50.98 13.21
N GLN A 23 121.19 52.01 12.41
CA GLN A 23 122.51 52.28 11.86
C GLN A 23 123.53 52.63 12.96
N GLY A 24 124.67 51.93 12.96
CA GLY A 24 125.75 52.16 13.92
C GLY A 24 125.48 51.66 15.35
N LEU A 25 124.28 51.10 15.63
CA LEU A 25 123.96 50.59 16.96
C LEU A 25 124.83 49.39 17.33
N LYS A 26 125.14 48.51 16.38
CA LYS A 26 125.97 47.33 16.62
C LYS A 26 127.38 47.72 17.06
N GLU A 27 128.02 48.62 16.32
CA GLU A 27 129.36 49.14 16.61
C GLU A 27 129.37 49.87 17.96
N LYS A 28 128.32 50.66 18.25
CA LYS A 28 128.13 51.33 19.54
C LYS A 28 128.01 50.35 20.70
N GLN A 29 127.22 49.27 20.55
CA GLN A 29 127.08 48.25 21.60
C GLN A 29 128.38 47.48 21.83
N ILE A 30 129.10 47.14 20.76
CA ILE A 30 130.41 46.49 20.87
C ILE A 30 131.38 47.39 21.65
N HIS A 31 131.45 48.68 21.30
CA HIS A 31 132.30 49.63 22.00
C HIS A 31 131.92 49.81 23.47
N ILE A 32 130.62 49.90 23.78
CA ILE A 32 130.14 50.01 25.17
C ILE A 32 130.48 48.75 25.96
N ARG A 33 130.29 47.56 25.38
CA ARG A 33 130.66 46.27 26.00
C ARG A 33 132.16 46.24 26.30
N ASP A 34 132.99 46.57 25.32
CA ASP A 34 134.44 46.46 25.44
C ASP A 34 135.02 47.49 26.44
N SER A 35 134.38 48.66 26.54
CA SER A 35 134.74 49.70 27.51
C SER A 35 134.25 49.44 28.93
N ASN A 36 133.38 48.44 29.13
CA ASN A 36 132.79 48.09 30.42
C ASN A 36 132.92 46.57 30.66
N PRO A 37 134.16 46.04 30.81
CA PRO A 37 134.38 44.61 31.01
C PRO A 37 133.79 44.11 32.34
N TYR A 38 133.67 42.80 32.46
CA TYR A 38 133.25 42.18 33.71
C TYR A 38 134.24 42.48 34.84
N VAL A 39 133.71 42.89 36.00
CA VAL A 39 134.47 43.15 37.22
C VAL A 39 133.96 42.22 38.30
N GLU A 40 134.82 41.33 38.80
CA GLU A 40 134.52 40.50 39.97
C GLU A 40 134.57 41.36 41.24
N ILE A 41 133.55 41.27 42.07
CA ILE A 41 133.41 42.09 43.27
C ILE A 41 134.11 41.40 44.43
N ILE A 42 135.25 41.95 44.85
CA ILE A 42 136.06 41.44 45.97
C ILE A 42 136.21 42.46 47.10
N ASP A 43 135.90 43.73 46.82
CA ASP A 43 135.96 44.84 47.77
C ASP A 43 134.97 45.97 47.39
N ASN A 44 134.92 47.04 48.20
CA ASN A 44 133.99 48.15 47.95
C ASN A 44 134.33 48.95 46.68
N LYS A 45 135.60 48.95 46.23
CA LYS A 45 136.02 49.68 45.03
C LYS A 45 135.53 48.96 43.77
N THR A 46 135.78 47.65 43.71
CA THR A 46 135.29 46.77 42.64
C THR A 46 133.77 46.69 42.59
N TYR A 47 133.07 46.82 43.72
CA TYR A 47 131.61 46.98 43.76
C TYR A 47 131.13 48.23 43.01
N GLU A 48 131.72 49.41 43.29
CA GLU A 48 131.32 50.67 42.63
C GLU A 48 131.64 50.68 41.14
N ASP A 49 132.78 50.10 40.74
CA ASP A 49 133.16 49.96 39.32
C ASP A 49 132.22 48.99 38.58
N ALA A 50 131.89 47.84 39.18
CA ALA A 50 130.91 46.89 38.64
C ALA A 50 129.50 47.51 38.52
N LYS A 51 129.08 48.33 39.49
CA LYS A 51 127.78 49.03 39.48
C LYS A 51 127.71 50.07 38.36
N LYS A 52 128.78 50.83 38.12
CA LYS A 52 128.87 51.77 37.00
C LYS A 52 128.81 51.04 35.66
N ALA A 53 129.64 50.02 35.47
CA ALA A 53 129.65 49.18 34.27
C ALA A 53 128.25 48.58 33.99
N ARG A 54 127.60 47.99 35.01
CA ARG A 54 126.22 47.49 34.90
C ARG A 54 125.24 48.56 34.47
N THR A 55 125.31 49.75 35.08
CA THR A 55 124.38 50.85 34.77
C THR A 55 124.53 51.31 33.32
N THR A 56 125.77 51.40 32.83
CA THR A 56 126.06 51.73 31.42
C THR A 56 125.55 50.66 30.47
N LEU A 57 125.79 49.37 30.75
CA LEU A 57 125.32 48.24 29.94
C LEU A 57 123.78 48.16 29.91
N VAL A 58 123.11 48.35 31.06
CA VAL A 58 121.64 48.38 31.14
C VAL A 58 121.09 49.54 30.34
N SER A 59 121.68 50.74 30.46
CA SER A 59 121.26 51.91 29.70
C SER A 59 121.37 51.65 28.20
N ALA A 60 122.50 51.09 27.74
CA ALA A 60 122.73 50.74 26.35
C ALA A 60 121.72 49.72 25.81
N ARG A 61 121.32 48.72 26.61
CA ARG A 61 120.25 47.76 26.25
C ARG A 61 118.89 48.45 26.16
N THR A 62 118.52 49.22 27.19
CA THR A 62 117.22 49.90 27.24
C THR A 62 117.05 50.95 26.14
N ASP A 63 118.14 51.52 25.64
CA ASP A 63 118.08 52.43 24.50
C ASP A 63 117.75 51.69 23.19
N ILE A 64 118.20 50.44 23.01
CA ILE A 64 117.75 49.60 21.88
C ILE A 64 116.26 49.27 22.03
N GLU A 65 115.81 48.90 23.24
CA GLU A 65 114.39 48.63 23.51
C GLU A 65 113.51 49.86 23.20
N LYS A 66 114.01 51.08 23.45
CA LYS A 66 113.32 52.31 23.04
C LYS A 66 113.28 52.48 21.52
N GLN A 67 114.37 52.19 20.81
CA GLN A 67 114.39 52.26 19.34
C GLN A 67 113.44 51.24 18.70
N GLU A 68 113.35 50.03 19.26
CA GLU A 68 112.35 49.03 18.84
C GLU A 68 110.93 49.59 18.93
N LYS A 69 110.56 50.19 20.07
CA LYS A 69 109.25 50.82 20.24
C LYS A 69 108.98 51.94 19.24
N VAL A 70 110.00 52.73 18.90
CA VAL A 70 109.88 53.80 17.88
C VAL A 70 109.61 53.19 16.49
N ILE A 71 110.36 52.15 16.11
CA ILE A 71 110.16 51.43 14.83
C ILE A 71 108.75 50.80 14.79
N SER A 72 108.35 50.09 15.85
CA SER A 72 107.03 49.48 15.99
C SER A 72 105.90 50.50 15.88
N LYS A 73 106.05 51.68 16.48
CA LYS A 73 105.09 52.78 16.33
C LYS A 73 104.99 53.24 14.87
N LYS A 74 106.12 53.49 14.19
CA LYS A 74 106.13 53.91 12.78
C LYS A 74 105.47 52.89 11.85
N ILE A 75 105.68 51.60 12.09
CA ILE A 75 105.04 50.52 11.31
C ILE A 75 103.52 50.54 11.52
N ASN A 76 103.05 50.71 12.76
CA ASN A 76 101.61 50.78 13.05
C ASN A 76 100.97 52.03 12.46
N ASP A 77 101.64 53.18 12.53
CA ASP A 77 101.19 54.42 11.90
C ASP A 77 101.08 54.23 10.37
N PHE A 78 102.08 53.59 9.74
CA PHE A 78 102.03 53.24 8.32
C PHE A 78 100.85 52.30 7.98
N LYS A 79 100.62 51.24 8.77
CA LYS A 79 99.46 50.34 8.58
C LYS A 79 98.13 51.10 8.68
N SER A 80 98.01 52.03 9.62
CA SER A 80 96.82 52.87 9.74
C SER A 80 96.63 53.72 8.50
N ALA A 81 97.68 54.41 8.03
CA ALA A 81 97.62 55.22 6.82
C ALA A 81 97.22 54.39 5.58
N VAL A 82 97.74 53.17 5.44
CA VAL A 82 97.33 52.24 4.36
C VAL A 82 95.85 51.90 4.46
N LYS A 83 95.32 51.65 5.67
CA LYS A 83 93.89 51.39 5.90
C LYS A 83 93.04 52.61 5.57
N ASP A 84 93.48 53.81 5.95
CA ASP A 84 92.75 55.05 5.67
C ASP A 84 92.66 55.30 4.16
N VAL A 85 93.76 55.08 3.41
CA VAL A 85 93.73 55.14 1.93
C VAL A 85 92.77 54.11 1.35
N HIS A 86 92.70 52.89 1.87
CA HIS A 86 91.70 51.90 1.41
C HIS A 86 90.27 52.39 1.66
N ILE A 87 89.99 52.97 2.83
CA ILE A 87 88.68 53.52 3.16
C ILE A 87 88.32 54.68 2.20
N GLU A 88 89.27 55.58 1.94
CA GLU A 88 89.08 56.66 0.96
C GLU A 88 88.75 56.11 -0.43
N LEU A 89 89.51 55.11 -0.90
CA LEU A 89 89.27 54.48 -2.21
C LEU A 89 87.90 53.78 -2.28
N ILE A 90 87.47 53.09 -1.23
CA ILE A 90 86.13 52.48 -1.14
C ILE A 90 85.05 53.57 -1.16
N ASN A 91 85.26 54.66 -0.43
CA ASN A 91 84.29 55.76 -0.33
C ASN A 91 84.12 56.53 -1.65
N ILE A 92 85.02 56.37 -2.63
CA ILE A 92 84.81 56.91 -3.98
C ILE A 92 83.62 56.24 -4.66
N THR A 93 83.46 54.92 -4.51
CA THR A 93 82.45 54.14 -5.24
C THR A 93 81.25 53.77 -4.38
N LYS A 94 81.43 53.53 -3.08
CA LYS A 94 80.40 52.98 -2.20
C LYS A 94 79.11 53.81 -2.14
N PRO A 95 79.14 55.16 -2.01
CA PRO A 95 77.91 55.95 -1.99
C PRO A 95 77.11 55.87 -3.30
N SER A 96 77.80 55.72 -4.43
CA SER A 96 77.16 55.59 -5.75
C SER A 96 76.58 54.19 -5.95
N GLU A 97 77.31 53.15 -5.50
CA GLU A 97 76.81 51.76 -5.46
C GLU A 97 75.54 51.66 -4.59
N ASP A 98 75.56 52.23 -3.38
CA ASP A 98 74.42 52.18 -2.46
C ASP A 98 73.20 52.89 -3.07
N LYS A 99 73.38 54.09 -3.66
CA LYS A 99 72.32 54.78 -4.40
C LYS A 99 71.75 53.95 -5.55
N GLN A 100 72.62 53.30 -6.32
CA GLN A 100 72.20 52.46 -7.43
C GLN A 100 71.45 51.22 -6.94
N GLN A 101 71.91 50.60 -5.85
CA GLN A 101 71.28 49.44 -5.23
C GLN A 101 69.88 49.76 -4.70
N ASP A 102 69.71 50.92 -4.04
CA ASP A 102 68.41 51.37 -3.52
C ASP A 102 67.43 51.70 -4.66
N GLU A 103 67.92 52.31 -5.75
CA GLU A 103 67.12 52.58 -6.94
C GLU A 103 66.66 51.28 -7.63
N VAL A 104 67.54 50.28 -7.76
CA VAL A 104 67.19 48.96 -8.30
C VAL A 104 66.12 48.29 -7.44
N ARG A 105 66.30 48.25 -6.12
CA ARG A 105 65.31 47.69 -5.18
C ARG A 105 63.95 48.40 -5.29
N ARG A 106 63.95 49.73 -5.40
CA ARG A 106 62.72 50.52 -5.58
C ARG A 106 61.99 50.11 -6.86
N TYR A 107 62.71 50.01 -7.97
CA TYR A 107 62.10 49.66 -9.26
C TYR A 107 61.61 48.21 -9.31
N GLU A 108 62.36 47.27 -8.72
CA GLU A 108 61.93 45.88 -8.57
C GLU A 108 60.64 45.76 -7.75
N ALA A 109 60.54 46.50 -6.63
CA ALA A 109 59.32 46.55 -5.82
C ALA A 109 58.13 47.13 -6.60
N VAL A 110 58.33 48.17 -7.43
CA VAL A 110 57.28 48.69 -8.32
C VAL A 110 56.86 47.64 -9.34
N LYS A 111 57.80 46.92 -9.95
CA LYS A 111 57.49 45.88 -10.94
C LYS A 111 56.77 44.68 -10.34
N GLU A 112 57.13 44.28 -9.13
CA GLU A 112 56.43 43.24 -8.38
C GLU A 112 55.00 43.67 -8.05
N ALA A 113 54.80 44.91 -7.58
CA ALA A 113 53.47 45.45 -7.32
C ALA A 113 52.61 45.54 -8.59
N GLU A 114 53.18 45.98 -9.73
CA GLU A 114 52.49 45.98 -11.03
C GLU A 114 52.07 44.56 -11.46
N LYS A 115 52.92 43.55 -11.23
CA LYS A 115 52.61 42.15 -11.55
C LYS A 115 51.49 41.63 -10.65
N ALA A 116 51.58 41.87 -9.35
CA ALA A 116 50.57 41.47 -8.37
C ALA A 116 49.21 42.14 -8.64
N GLU A 117 49.21 43.42 -9.03
CA GLU A 117 47.98 44.14 -9.39
C GLU A 117 47.35 43.57 -10.66
N LYS A 118 48.14 43.26 -11.69
CA LYS A 118 47.63 42.61 -12.91
C LYS A 118 47.03 41.24 -12.61
N GLU A 119 47.68 40.45 -11.76
CA GLU A 119 47.16 39.16 -11.32
C GLU A 119 45.86 39.31 -10.53
N ARG A 120 45.77 40.32 -9.64
CA ARG A 120 44.54 40.62 -8.90
C ARG A 120 43.39 41.01 -9.84
N LEU A 121 43.64 41.91 -10.79
CA LEU A 121 42.63 42.34 -11.76
C LEU A 121 42.14 41.19 -12.63
N GLU A 122 43.05 40.28 -13.02
CA GLU A 122 42.69 39.09 -13.77
C GLU A 122 41.87 38.10 -12.93
N GLN A 123 42.24 37.88 -11.67
CA GLN A 123 41.43 37.07 -10.75
C GLN A 123 40.05 37.69 -10.49
N GLU A 124 39.98 39.02 -10.38
CA GLU A 124 38.72 39.74 -10.24
C GLU A 124 37.84 39.59 -11.48
N ARG A 125 38.42 39.68 -12.70
CA ARG A 125 37.72 39.38 -13.96
C ARG A 125 37.14 37.97 -13.96
N ILE A 126 37.97 36.96 -13.67
CA ILE A 126 37.57 35.55 -13.60
C ILE A 126 36.43 35.34 -12.61
N ASN A 127 36.55 35.89 -11.40
CA ASN A 127 35.53 35.76 -10.37
C ASN A 127 34.23 36.43 -10.77
N ASN A 128 34.30 37.61 -11.38
CA ASN A 128 33.11 38.31 -11.88
C ASN A 128 32.37 37.51 -12.96
N ILE A 129 33.09 36.85 -13.87
CA ILE A 129 32.47 35.98 -14.88
C ILE A 129 31.79 34.78 -14.22
N LYS A 130 32.47 34.10 -13.28
CA LYS A 130 31.91 32.95 -12.56
C LYS A 130 30.66 33.33 -11.77
N ILE A 131 30.69 34.46 -11.04
CA ILE A 131 29.53 34.95 -10.29
C ILE A 131 28.35 35.22 -11.22
N LYS A 132 28.57 35.81 -12.41
CA LYS A 132 27.50 36.03 -13.39
C LYS A 132 26.88 34.71 -13.87
N ILE A 133 27.71 33.74 -14.24
CA ILE A 133 27.25 32.39 -14.63
C ILE A 133 26.43 31.77 -13.51
N ASP A 134 26.96 31.72 -12.29
CA ASP A 134 26.32 31.08 -11.16
C ASP A 134 25.01 31.77 -10.77
N THR A 135 24.94 33.10 -10.89
CA THR A 135 23.70 33.87 -10.66
C THR A 135 22.63 33.50 -11.68
N LEU A 136 22.94 33.54 -12.98
CA LEU A 136 21.98 33.19 -14.03
C LEU A 136 21.44 31.77 -13.87
N ILE A 137 22.32 30.82 -13.57
CA ILE A 137 21.96 29.41 -13.40
C ILE A 137 21.13 29.20 -12.13
N SER A 138 21.50 29.85 -11.02
CA SER A 138 20.75 29.75 -9.76
C SER A 138 19.35 30.35 -9.88
N GLU A 139 19.22 31.52 -10.51
CA GLU A 139 17.92 32.14 -10.79
C GLU A 139 17.04 31.24 -11.65
N ALA A 140 17.62 30.57 -12.66
CA ALA A 140 16.89 29.61 -13.48
C ALA A 140 16.37 28.42 -12.64
N TYR A 141 17.21 27.85 -11.77
CA TYR A 141 16.80 26.77 -10.87
C TYR A 141 15.71 27.20 -9.88
N ASP A 142 15.79 28.40 -9.31
CA ASP A 142 14.78 28.92 -8.40
C ASP A 142 13.43 29.08 -9.10
N ARG A 143 13.43 29.53 -10.36
CA ARG A 143 12.21 29.62 -11.18
C ARG A 143 11.64 28.25 -11.54
N ILE A 144 12.47 27.27 -11.87
CA ILE A 144 12.04 25.87 -12.09
C ILE A 144 11.41 25.30 -10.81
N LYS A 145 12.02 25.56 -9.64
CA LYS A 145 11.56 25.02 -8.36
C LYS A 145 10.13 25.43 -8.03
N ILE A 146 9.79 26.70 -8.28
CA ILE A 146 8.46 27.27 -7.99
C ILE A 146 7.47 27.14 -9.16
N LEU A 147 7.86 26.50 -10.27
CA LEU A 147 7.03 26.36 -11.47
C LEU A 147 5.71 25.65 -11.18
N ARG A 148 4.63 26.17 -11.77
CA ARG A 148 3.29 25.59 -11.77
C ARG A 148 2.89 25.17 -13.18
N PHE A 149 1.95 24.24 -13.30
CA PHE A 149 1.50 23.71 -14.59
C PHE A 149 1.01 24.79 -15.56
N SER A 150 0.25 25.78 -15.08
CA SER A 150 -0.26 26.90 -15.89
C SER A 150 0.82 27.79 -16.49
N ASP A 151 2.02 27.80 -15.89
CA ASP A 151 3.06 28.76 -16.21
C ASP A 151 4.17 28.12 -17.08
N ILE A 152 4.05 26.82 -17.40
CA ILE A 152 5.05 26.03 -18.16
C ILE A 152 5.41 26.71 -19.48
N ASP A 153 4.42 27.09 -20.28
CA ASP A 153 4.67 27.69 -21.60
C ASP A 153 5.40 29.03 -21.45
N SER A 154 4.97 29.86 -20.51
CA SER A 154 5.58 31.18 -20.26
C SER A 154 7.04 31.08 -19.81
N LEU A 155 7.36 30.15 -18.89
CA LEU A 155 8.73 29.95 -18.42
C LEU A 155 9.61 29.35 -19.53
N SER A 156 9.06 28.41 -20.30
CA SER A 156 9.79 27.77 -21.40
C SER A 156 10.15 28.78 -22.49
N SER A 157 9.21 29.64 -22.89
CA SER A 157 9.47 30.71 -23.85
C SER A 157 10.51 31.71 -23.31
N ASP A 158 10.40 32.10 -22.05
CA ASP A 158 11.37 33.01 -21.45
C ASP A 158 12.79 32.40 -21.41
N PHE A 159 12.94 31.11 -21.09
CA PHE A 159 14.25 30.47 -21.11
C PHE A 159 14.82 30.36 -22.53
N GLU A 160 13.99 30.06 -23.54
CA GLU A 160 14.41 30.03 -24.95
C GLU A 160 14.88 31.40 -25.47
N GLU A 161 14.27 32.49 -24.99
CA GLU A 161 14.60 33.84 -25.43
C GLU A 161 15.73 34.49 -24.64
N ASN A 162 15.76 34.29 -23.32
CA ASN A 162 16.62 35.05 -22.42
C ASN A 162 17.78 34.23 -21.84
N LEU A 163 17.62 32.92 -21.63
CA LEU A 163 18.66 32.07 -21.03
C LEU A 163 19.46 31.32 -22.09
N TYR A 164 18.79 30.61 -23.01
CA TYR A 164 19.45 29.73 -23.98
C TYR A 164 20.10 30.49 -25.14
N LYS A 165 19.71 31.75 -25.35
CA LYS A 165 20.30 32.67 -26.33
C LYS A 165 21.29 33.65 -25.70
N THR A 166 21.73 33.41 -24.47
CA THR A 166 22.77 34.22 -23.81
C THR A 166 24.02 34.25 -24.69
N GLU A 167 24.57 35.45 -24.92
CA GLU A 167 25.79 35.63 -25.72
C GLU A 167 26.98 34.98 -25.01
N LEU A 168 27.49 33.87 -25.55
CA LEU A 168 28.55 33.08 -24.92
C LEU A 168 29.87 33.84 -24.82
N ALA A 169 30.17 34.71 -25.78
CA ALA A 169 31.41 35.48 -25.83
C ALA A 169 31.67 36.32 -24.57
N GLN A 170 30.62 36.69 -23.82
CA GLN A 170 30.76 37.43 -22.56
C GLN A 170 31.39 36.60 -21.42
N PHE A 171 31.47 35.28 -21.58
CA PHE A 171 32.01 34.35 -20.59
C PHE A 171 33.44 33.89 -20.91
N GLU A 172 34.01 34.33 -22.04
CA GLU A 172 35.41 34.12 -22.40
C GLU A 172 35.87 32.65 -22.25
N GLU A 173 36.79 32.34 -21.34
CA GLU A 173 37.28 30.97 -21.15
C GLU A 173 36.27 30.01 -20.48
N PHE A 174 35.15 30.54 -19.97
CA PHE A 174 34.12 29.79 -19.24
C PHE A 174 32.89 29.44 -20.09
N GLU A 175 32.94 29.62 -21.40
CA GLU A 175 31.84 29.25 -22.31
C GLU A 175 31.41 27.79 -22.18
N LEU A 176 32.38 26.87 -22.02
CA LEU A 176 32.09 25.45 -21.85
C LEU A 176 31.41 25.15 -20.51
N ASP A 177 31.87 25.78 -19.41
CA ASP A 177 31.27 25.64 -18.08
C ASP A 177 29.81 26.14 -18.07
N PHE A 178 29.56 27.29 -18.70
CA PHE A 178 28.20 27.81 -18.83
C PHE A 178 27.31 26.86 -19.63
N ASN A 179 27.78 26.34 -20.77
CA ASN A 179 27.01 25.41 -21.59
C ASN A 179 26.70 24.09 -20.87
N GLU A 180 27.65 23.55 -20.11
CA GLU A 180 27.43 22.36 -19.28
C GLU A 180 26.32 22.61 -18.24
N LYS A 181 26.42 23.72 -17.49
CA LYS A 181 25.38 24.14 -16.54
C LYS A 181 24.03 24.37 -17.21
N LEU A 182 24.01 24.93 -18.41
CA LEU A 182 22.80 25.15 -19.21
C LEU A 182 22.10 23.84 -19.57
N ILE A 183 22.86 22.80 -19.93
CA ILE A 183 22.33 21.46 -20.19
C ILE A 183 21.66 20.90 -18.94
N HIS A 184 22.27 21.07 -17.77
CA HIS A 184 21.66 20.64 -16.51
C HIS A 184 20.37 21.40 -16.18
N VAL A 185 20.31 22.70 -16.46
CA VAL A 185 19.07 23.50 -16.31
C VAL A 185 17.98 23.00 -17.26
N LYS A 186 18.31 22.74 -18.53
CA LYS A 186 17.37 22.18 -19.52
C LYS A 186 16.77 20.85 -19.06
N ASN A 187 17.63 19.95 -18.59
CA ASN A 187 17.19 18.65 -18.09
C ASN A 187 16.27 18.81 -16.86
N SER A 188 16.63 19.69 -15.92
CA SER A 188 15.82 19.94 -14.73
C SER A 188 14.45 20.55 -15.06
N LEU A 189 14.39 21.49 -16.01
CA LEU A 189 13.11 22.03 -16.50
C LEU A 189 12.26 20.93 -17.14
N SER A 190 12.86 20.10 -18.01
CA SER A 190 12.17 19.00 -18.68
C SER A 190 11.56 18.01 -17.68
N GLU A 191 12.35 17.57 -16.69
CA GLU A 191 11.88 16.68 -15.61
C GLU A 191 10.75 17.30 -14.81
N LYS A 192 10.85 18.60 -14.48
CA LYS A 192 9.81 19.32 -13.75
C LYS A 192 8.52 19.44 -14.56
N ILE A 193 8.61 19.73 -15.86
CA ILE A 193 7.47 19.80 -16.77
C ILE A 193 6.77 18.44 -16.84
N GLN A 194 7.54 17.35 -16.99
CA GLN A 194 6.99 16.00 -17.03
C GLN A 194 6.22 15.68 -15.74
N ALA A 195 6.82 15.95 -14.58
CA ALA A 195 6.19 15.71 -13.28
C ALA A 195 4.90 16.52 -13.08
N LEU A 196 4.89 17.81 -13.46
CA LEU A 196 3.71 18.65 -13.37
C LEU A 196 2.61 18.19 -14.33
N THR A 197 2.97 17.78 -15.54
CA THR A 197 2.03 17.28 -16.56
C THR A 197 1.38 15.98 -16.11
N GLU A 198 2.16 15.06 -15.56
CA GLU A 198 1.64 13.81 -15.00
C GLU A 198 0.69 14.08 -13.83
N SER A 199 1.07 14.98 -12.90
CA SER A 199 0.22 15.37 -11.79
C SER A 199 -1.10 16.00 -12.24
N GLU A 200 -1.09 16.82 -13.28
CA GLU A 200 -2.30 17.44 -13.81
C GLU A 200 -3.20 16.42 -14.52
N ASN A 201 -2.61 15.51 -15.30
CA ASN A 201 -3.34 14.42 -15.93
C ASN A 201 -4.03 13.50 -14.90
N GLN A 202 -3.35 13.17 -13.81
CA GLN A 202 -3.95 12.41 -12.70
C GLN A 202 -5.13 13.17 -12.05
N ARG A 203 -5.01 14.50 -11.88
CA ARG A 203 -6.09 15.34 -11.37
C ARG A 203 -7.32 15.31 -12.30
N LEU A 204 -7.10 15.45 -13.61
CA LEU A 204 -8.16 15.41 -14.62
C LEU A 204 -8.81 14.02 -14.70
N GLU A 205 -8.03 12.95 -14.63
CA GLU A 205 -8.55 11.59 -14.62
C GLU A 205 -9.39 11.30 -13.37
N LYS A 206 -8.93 11.73 -12.19
CA LYS A 206 -9.70 11.63 -10.95
C LYS A 206 -11.03 12.37 -11.05
N LEU A 207 -11.03 13.59 -11.60
CA LEU A 207 -12.25 14.37 -11.80
C LEU A 207 -13.23 13.64 -12.73
N ARG A 208 -12.72 13.05 -13.83
CA ARG A 208 -13.53 12.25 -14.76
C ARG A 208 -14.15 11.03 -14.09
N LEU A 209 -13.37 10.30 -13.29
CA LEU A 209 -13.84 9.13 -12.54
C LEU A 209 -14.90 9.51 -11.49
N GLU A 210 -14.73 10.65 -10.81
CA GLU A 210 -15.73 11.16 -9.86
C GLU A 210 -17.05 11.55 -10.56
N GLU A 211 -16.97 12.20 -11.72
CA GLU A 211 -18.15 12.55 -12.52
C GLU A 211 -18.86 11.31 -13.08
N GLU A 212 -18.12 10.33 -13.57
CA GLU A 212 -18.66 9.03 -14.01
C GLU A 212 -19.31 8.27 -12.85
N ALA A 213 -18.66 8.21 -11.69
CA ALA A 213 -19.21 7.57 -10.49
C ALA A 213 -20.50 8.25 -10.03
N LYS A 214 -20.57 9.59 -10.10
CA LYS A 214 -21.78 10.35 -9.77
C LYS A 214 -22.93 10.02 -10.73
N ARG A 215 -22.66 9.99 -12.04
CA ARG A 215 -23.66 9.58 -13.05
C ARG A 215 -24.17 8.17 -12.82
N LEU A 216 -23.28 7.21 -12.54
CA LEU A 216 -23.65 5.83 -12.24
C LEU A 216 -24.47 5.73 -10.94
N ALA A 217 -24.16 6.54 -9.92
CA ALA A 217 -24.94 6.59 -8.69
C ALA A 217 -26.34 7.17 -8.92
N GLU A 218 -26.45 8.23 -9.72
CA GLU A 218 -27.75 8.82 -10.12
C GLU A 218 -28.60 7.83 -10.94
N GLU A 219 -28.00 7.13 -11.92
CA GLU A 219 -28.69 6.10 -12.70
C GLU A 219 -29.17 4.94 -11.83
N ARG A 220 -28.32 4.45 -10.91
CA ARG A 220 -28.71 3.40 -9.94
C ARG A 220 -29.85 3.86 -9.03
N ALA A 221 -29.82 5.10 -8.56
CA ALA A 221 -30.89 5.67 -7.74
C ALA A 221 -32.20 5.79 -8.53
N GLU A 222 -32.15 6.15 -9.82
CA GLU A 222 -33.33 6.19 -10.67
C GLU A 222 -33.90 4.79 -10.96
N ILE A 223 -33.04 3.81 -11.25
CA ILE A 223 -33.45 2.42 -11.44
C ILE A 223 -34.11 1.88 -10.16
N GLU A 224 -33.52 2.14 -9.00
CA GLU A 224 -34.07 1.73 -7.71
C GLU A 224 -35.41 2.42 -7.41
N ARG A 225 -35.55 3.71 -7.74
CA ARG A 225 -36.81 4.43 -7.62
C ARG A 225 -37.88 3.81 -8.52
N LYS A 226 -37.56 3.53 -9.79
CA LYS A 226 -38.49 2.86 -10.73
C LYS A 226 -38.89 1.47 -10.22
N ARG A 227 -37.94 0.67 -9.71
CA ARG A 227 -38.24 -0.64 -9.11
C ARG A 227 -39.21 -0.53 -7.94
N LYS A 228 -39.00 0.44 -7.04
CA LYS A 228 -39.93 0.69 -5.93
C LYS A 228 -41.31 1.15 -6.41
N GLU A 229 -41.36 2.06 -7.37
CA GLU A 229 -42.63 2.50 -7.97
C GLU A 229 -43.37 1.34 -8.66
N ASP A 230 -42.66 0.46 -9.36
CA ASP A 230 -43.24 -0.71 -10.02
C ASP A 230 -43.68 -1.78 -9.00
N GLU A 231 -42.92 -1.99 -7.93
CA GLU A 231 -43.28 -2.89 -6.83
C GLU A 231 -44.51 -2.38 -6.07
N GLU A 232 -44.60 -1.07 -5.80
CA GLU A 232 -45.77 -0.43 -5.20
C GLU A 232 -47.01 -0.55 -6.09
N LYS A 233 -46.87 -0.33 -7.40
CA LYS A 233 -47.96 -0.54 -8.37
C LYS A 233 -48.42 -1.98 -8.41
N LEU A 234 -47.48 -2.93 -8.47
CA LEU A 234 -47.81 -4.37 -8.48
C LEU A 234 -48.49 -4.79 -7.17
N ALA A 235 -48.03 -4.28 -6.02
CA ALA A 235 -48.67 -4.52 -4.73
C ALA A 235 -50.10 -3.94 -4.68
N ALA A 236 -50.29 -2.72 -5.21
CA ALA A 236 -51.61 -2.09 -5.30
C ALA A 236 -52.55 -2.86 -6.24
N GLU A 237 -52.06 -3.35 -7.38
CA GLU A 237 -52.81 -4.17 -8.33
C GLU A 237 -53.19 -5.52 -7.72
N ARG A 238 -52.25 -6.21 -7.06
CA ARG A 238 -52.53 -7.45 -6.32
C ARG A 238 -53.60 -7.25 -5.25
N LYS A 239 -53.51 -6.16 -4.48
CA LYS A 239 -54.52 -5.83 -3.47
C LYS A 239 -55.89 -5.57 -4.10
N ALA A 240 -55.94 -4.82 -5.20
CA ALA A 240 -57.18 -4.56 -5.92
C ALA A 240 -57.78 -5.84 -6.53
N GLU A 241 -56.95 -6.78 -6.98
CA GLU A 241 -57.39 -8.08 -7.50
C GLU A 241 -57.86 -9.01 -6.37
N GLU A 242 -57.16 -9.03 -5.24
CA GLU A 242 -57.61 -9.72 -4.02
C GLU A 242 -58.97 -9.18 -3.53
N ASP A 243 -59.16 -7.86 -3.50
CA ASP A 243 -60.43 -7.21 -3.15
C ASP A 243 -61.54 -7.57 -4.16
N ARG A 244 -61.23 -7.62 -5.46
CA ARG A 244 -62.17 -8.07 -6.51
C ARG A 244 -62.56 -9.54 -6.32
N LEU A 245 -61.59 -10.42 -6.08
CA LEU A 245 -61.82 -11.84 -5.84
C LEU A 245 -62.64 -12.06 -4.56
N ALA A 246 -62.35 -11.31 -3.50
CA ALA A 246 -63.13 -11.33 -2.25
C ALA A 246 -64.57 -10.90 -2.51
N LYS A 247 -64.79 -9.85 -3.31
CA LYS A 247 -66.14 -9.40 -3.69
C LYS A 247 -66.88 -10.43 -4.54
N ILE A 248 -66.21 -11.06 -5.50
CA ILE A 248 -66.80 -12.14 -6.32
C ILE A 248 -67.19 -13.34 -5.43
N LYS A 249 -66.33 -13.75 -4.49
CA LYS A 249 -66.64 -14.82 -3.54
C LYS A 249 -67.83 -14.46 -2.65
N ALA A 250 -67.86 -13.24 -2.10
CA ALA A 250 -68.97 -12.76 -1.28
C ALA A 250 -70.29 -12.72 -2.07
N ASP A 251 -70.27 -12.27 -3.33
CA ASP A 251 -71.45 -12.26 -4.20
C ASP A 251 -71.91 -13.68 -4.59
N GLN A 252 -70.97 -14.61 -4.82
CA GLN A 252 -71.28 -16.02 -5.08
C GLN A 252 -71.89 -16.68 -3.83
N GLU A 253 -71.33 -16.44 -2.65
CA GLU A 253 -71.81 -16.97 -1.38
C GLU A 253 -73.19 -16.40 -1.04
N ALA A 254 -73.43 -15.11 -1.27
CA ALA A 254 -74.75 -14.50 -1.13
C ALA A 254 -75.79 -15.08 -2.10
N LYS A 255 -75.40 -15.40 -3.35
CA LYS A 255 -76.28 -16.09 -4.31
C LYS A 255 -76.57 -17.53 -3.89
N LEU A 256 -75.57 -18.28 -3.44
CA LEU A 256 -75.72 -19.63 -2.90
C LEU A 256 -76.62 -19.63 -1.66
N GLN A 257 -76.50 -18.63 -0.80
CA GLN A 257 -77.34 -18.49 0.39
C GLN A 257 -78.80 -18.18 0.01
N LYS A 258 -79.03 -17.26 -0.94
CA LYS A 258 -80.37 -17.00 -1.47
C LYS A 258 -80.99 -18.23 -2.13
N GLU A 259 -80.20 -19.03 -2.85
CA GLU A 259 -80.70 -20.26 -3.46
C GLU A 259 -81.02 -21.34 -2.41
N ARG A 260 -80.20 -21.45 -1.36
CA ARG A 260 -80.51 -22.32 -0.20
C ARG A 260 -81.79 -21.90 0.51
N GLU A 261 -82.00 -20.60 0.70
CA GLU A 261 -83.24 -20.06 1.28
C GLU A 261 -84.45 -20.30 0.37
N ARG A 262 -84.29 -20.16 -0.95
CA ARG A 262 -85.33 -20.49 -1.93
C ARG A 262 -85.72 -21.96 -1.89
N ILE A 263 -84.73 -22.86 -1.88
CA ILE A 263 -84.95 -24.32 -1.76
C ILE A 263 -85.61 -24.66 -0.42
N ALA A 264 -85.19 -24.03 0.68
CA ALA A 264 -85.81 -24.24 1.99
C ALA A 264 -87.27 -23.77 2.04
N ALA A 265 -87.59 -22.62 1.45
CA ALA A 265 -88.95 -22.09 1.36
C ALA A 265 -89.84 -22.94 0.43
N GLU A 266 -89.29 -23.45 -0.67
CA GLU A 266 -89.99 -24.34 -1.60
C GLU A 266 -90.28 -25.71 -0.98
N LYS A 267 -89.34 -26.24 -0.19
CA LYS A 267 -89.53 -27.47 0.59
C LYS A 267 -90.57 -27.28 1.71
N ALA A 268 -90.55 -26.14 2.40
CA ALA A 268 -91.57 -25.83 3.40
C ALA A 268 -92.98 -25.75 2.79
N LYS A 269 -93.13 -25.16 1.60
CA LYS A 269 -94.41 -25.16 0.86
C LYS A 269 -94.84 -26.56 0.43
N GLN A 270 -93.92 -27.41 -0.03
CA GLN A 270 -94.24 -28.80 -0.37
C GLN A 270 -94.67 -29.62 0.85
N ASP A 271 -94.02 -29.42 2.00
CA ASP A 271 -94.40 -30.09 3.25
C ASP A 271 -95.78 -29.63 3.74
N GLU A 272 -96.11 -28.35 3.58
CA GLU A 272 -97.43 -27.77 3.91
C GLU A 272 -98.53 -28.29 2.96
N GLU A 273 -98.25 -28.43 1.66
CA GLU A 273 -99.17 -29.01 0.68
C GLU A 273 -99.38 -30.53 0.90
N LEU A 274 -98.34 -31.26 1.28
CA LEU A 274 -98.42 -32.66 1.69
C LEU A 274 -99.22 -32.85 2.98
N ALA A 275 -99.09 -31.93 3.94
CA ALA A 275 -99.89 -31.93 5.16
C ALA A 275 -101.38 -31.65 4.86
N ALA A 276 -101.67 -30.71 3.97
CA ALA A 276 -103.04 -30.42 3.52
C ALA A 276 -103.68 -31.62 2.80
N LYS A 277 -102.95 -32.29 1.89
CA LYS A 277 -103.42 -33.52 1.22
C LYS A 277 -103.65 -34.68 2.20
N ARG A 278 -102.82 -34.81 3.24
CA ARG A 278 -103.03 -35.84 4.27
C ARG A 278 -104.27 -35.58 5.11
N ALA A 279 -104.56 -34.32 5.45
CA ALA A 279 -105.78 -33.93 6.16
C ALA A 279 -107.05 -34.17 5.32
N GLU A 280 -106.96 -33.97 3.99
CA GLU A 280 -108.08 -34.23 3.07
C GLU A 280 -108.37 -35.74 2.92
N ILE A 281 -107.32 -36.58 2.82
CA ILE A 281 -107.44 -38.05 2.83
C ILE A 281 -108.00 -38.57 4.16
N GLU A 282 -107.66 -37.96 5.28
CA GLU A 282 -108.15 -38.35 6.60
C GLU A 282 -109.64 -37.96 6.81
N ALA A 283 -110.06 -36.82 6.24
CA ALA A 283 -111.47 -36.41 6.20
C ALA A 283 -112.33 -37.30 5.28
N GLU A 284 -111.76 -37.82 4.20
CA GLU A 284 -112.43 -38.74 3.28
C GLU A 284 -112.54 -40.17 3.86
N ASN A 285 -111.50 -40.66 4.54
CA ASN A 285 -111.55 -41.94 5.27
C ASN A 285 -112.56 -41.92 6.44
N LYS A 286 -112.75 -40.77 7.10
CA LYS A 286 -113.79 -40.62 8.14
C LYS A 286 -115.20 -40.75 7.57
N LYS A 287 -115.46 -40.19 6.38
CA LYS A 287 -116.76 -40.35 5.68
C LYS A 287 -117.01 -41.79 5.24
N ILE A 288 -115.99 -42.51 4.78
CA ILE A 288 -116.08 -43.92 4.40
C ILE A 288 -116.37 -44.81 5.63
N GLN A 289 -115.81 -44.48 6.80
CA GLN A 289 -116.05 -45.23 8.03
C GLN A 289 -117.46 -45.01 8.60
N ASP A 290 -118.02 -43.81 8.47
CA ASP A 290 -119.41 -43.51 8.87
C ASP A 290 -120.44 -44.20 7.94
N GLU A 291 -120.15 -44.35 6.65
CA GLU A 291 -120.98 -45.12 5.70
C GLU A 291 -120.94 -46.64 5.99
N LYS A 292 -119.77 -47.15 6.39
CA LYS A 292 -119.55 -48.57 6.74
C LYS A 292 -120.26 -48.98 8.03
N ASN A 293 -120.32 -48.08 9.01
CA ASN A 293 -121.09 -48.30 10.25
C ASN A 293 -122.61 -48.28 10.02
N ARG A 294 -123.10 -47.53 9.02
CA ARG A 294 -124.53 -47.50 8.66
C ARG A 294 -124.99 -48.78 7.95
N LEU A 295 -124.12 -49.41 7.15
CA LEU A 295 -124.38 -50.71 6.51
C LEU A 295 -124.35 -51.89 7.50
N ALA A 296 -123.49 -51.85 8.52
CA ALA A 296 -123.43 -52.89 9.56
C ALA A 296 -124.70 -52.93 10.46
N GLN A 297 -125.37 -51.79 10.66
CA GLN A 297 -126.60 -51.70 11.45
C GLN A 297 -127.83 -52.31 10.73
N VAL A 298 -127.86 -52.25 9.40
CA VAL A 298 -128.95 -52.81 8.57
C VAL A 298 -128.82 -54.32 8.37
N GLU A 299 -127.59 -54.84 8.37
CA GLU A 299 -127.32 -56.28 8.25
C GLU A 299 -127.59 -57.04 9.57
N ALA A 300 -127.38 -56.39 10.72
CA ALA A 300 -127.62 -56.96 12.06
C ALA A 300 -129.11 -57.21 12.36
N ASP A 301 -130.01 -56.35 11.89
CA ASP A 301 -131.47 -56.51 12.06
C ASP A 301 -132.08 -57.58 11.12
N ARG A 302 -131.38 -57.97 10.05
CA ARG A 302 -131.80 -59.03 9.12
C ARG A 302 -131.46 -60.43 9.61
N ILE A 303 -130.30 -60.60 10.27
CA ILE A 303 -129.83 -61.90 10.77
C ILE A 303 -130.57 -62.34 12.06
N ALA A 304 -131.01 -61.40 12.90
CA ALA A 304 -131.76 -61.71 14.12
C ALA A 304 -133.16 -62.31 13.87
N LYS A 305 -133.72 -62.17 12.67
CA LYS A 305 -135.05 -62.70 12.29
C LYS A 305 -134.97 -64.10 11.64
N GLU A 306 -133.88 -64.42 10.94
CA GLU A 306 -133.66 -65.71 10.27
C GLU A 306 -133.08 -66.79 11.21
N GLU A 307 -132.38 -66.42 12.28
CA GLU A 307 -131.76 -67.39 13.21
C GLU A 307 -132.76 -68.00 14.22
N SER A 308 -133.99 -67.46 14.33
CA SER A 308 -135.07 -68.03 15.15
C SER A 308 -135.81 -69.21 14.48
N GLU A 309 -135.67 -69.38 13.16
CA GLU A 309 -136.30 -70.47 12.40
C GLU A 309 -135.35 -71.63 12.08
N ARG A 310 -134.03 -71.43 12.20
CA ARG A 310 -133.01 -72.48 11.89
C ARG A 310 -132.54 -73.30 13.10
N LYS A 311 -132.80 -72.84 14.33
CA LYS A 311 -132.49 -73.57 15.59
C LYS A 311 -133.41 -74.77 15.90
N ALA A 312 -134.29 -75.15 14.97
CA ALA A 312 -135.20 -76.30 15.12
C ALA A 312 -134.88 -77.52 14.22
N LYS A 313 -133.78 -77.53 13.44
CA LYS A 313 -133.51 -78.62 12.47
C LYS A 313 -132.07 -79.17 12.38
N GLU A 314 -131.11 -78.68 13.15
CA GLU A 314 -129.66 -79.01 12.95
C GLU A 314 -128.99 -79.69 14.16
N GLU A 315 -129.78 -80.30 15.06
CA GLU A 315 -129.30 -81.03 16.26
C GLU A 315 -129.09 -82.55 16.01
N GLU A 316 -129.20 -83.04 14.77
CA GLU A 316 -129.21 -84.50 14.50
C GLU A 316 -128.01 -85.05 13.68
N GLU A 317 -127.19 -84.23 13.03
CA GLU A 317 -126.10 -84.73 12.15
C GLU A 317 -124.66 -84.63 12.72
N ARG A 318 -124.50 -84.09 13.94
CA ARG A 318 -123.19 -83.96 14.60
C ARG A 318 -122.85 -85.17 15.49
N LYS A 319 -122.74 -86.37 14.90
CA LYS A 319 -122.29 -87.58 15.64
C LYS A 319 -121.31 -88.55 14.95
N VAL A 320 -120.75 -88.30 13.76
CA VAL A 320 -120.03 -89.41 13.05
C VAL A 320 -118.59 -89.19 12.56
N LYS A 321 -117.95 -88.02 12.52
CA LYS A 321 -116.61 -87.93 11.87
C LYS A 321 -115.55 -87.09 12.58
N GLU A 322 -115.22 -87.48 13.82
CA GLU A 322 -114.01 -87.07 14.54
C GLU A 322 -113.26 -88.31 15.06
N ALA A 323 -112.39 -88.87 14.22
CA ALA A 323 -111.19 -89.64 14.60
C ALA A 323 -110.50 -90.17 13.33
N ALA A 324 -109.35 -89.62 12.94
CA ALA A 324 -108.27 -90.43 12.34
C ALA A 324 -106.91 -89.73 12.27
N GLU A 325 -106.58 -88.84 11.34
CA GLU A 325 -105.18 -88.90 10.86
C GLU A 325 -104.34 -87.63 11.02
N ALA A 326 -103.42 -87.74 11.98
CA ALA A 326 -102.36 -86.83 12.37
C ALA A 326 -100.98 -87.53 12.27
N GLU A 327 -100.55 -87.96 11.09
CA GLU A 327 -99.25 -88.63 10.94
C GLU A 327 -98.65 -88.48 9.52
N GLU A 328 -98.27 -87.27 9.09
CA GLU A 328 -97.33 -87.08 7.96
C GLU A 328 -96.78 -85.63 7.91
N ARG A 329 -96.27 -85.16 9.05
CA ARG A 329 -95.27 -84.07 9.13
C ARG A 329 -93.93 -84.70 9.49
N ALA A 330 -93.08 -85.07 8.51
CA ALA A 330 -91.70 -85.47 8.84
C ALA A 330 -90.63 -85.43 7.71
N LYS A 331 -90.92 -85.04 6.45
CA LYS A 331 -89.93 -85.23 5.36
C LYS A 331 -89.58 -84.03 4.44
N ALA A 332 -90.05 -82.81 4.70
CA ALA A 332 -89.85 -81.69 3.76
C ALA A 332 -88.81 -80.62 4.16
N GLU A 333 -88.17 -80.73 5.32
CA GLU A 333 -87.32 -79.65 5.90
C GLU A 333 -85.80 -79.95 5.85
N ALA A 334 -85.35 -80.69 4.83
CA ALA A 334 -83.94 -81.10 4.67
C ALA A 334 -83.30 -80.68 3.32
N ALA A 335 -83.99 -79.94 2.45
CA ALA A 335 -83.53 -79.66 1.08
C ALA A 335 -83.07 -78.21 0.80
N ARG A 336 -82.98 -77.33 1.81
CA ARG A 336 -82.68 -75.89 1.63
C ARG A 336 -81.26 -75.45 2.03
N LEU A 337 -80.44 -76.33 2.60
CA LEU A 337 -79.12 -75.98 3.16
C LEU A 337 -77.90 -76.50 2.36
N GLU A 338 -78.11 -77.18 1.22
CA GLU A 338 -77.02 -77.82 0.45
C GLU A 338 -76.53 -77.00 -0.77
N SER A 339 -77.13 -75.85 -1.10
CA SER A 339 -76.85 -75.12 -2.37
C SER A 339 -75.89 -73.92 -2.27
N LEU A 340 -75.22 -73.69 -1.13
CA LEU A 340 -74.32 -72.53 -0.91
C LEU A 340 -72.86 -72.87 -0.55
N ARG A 341 -72.47 -74.15 -0.61
CA ARG A 341 -71.08 -74.62 -0.42
C ARG A 341 -70.10 -74.39 -1.60
N PRO A 342 -70.49 -74.49 -2.89
CA PRO A 342 -69.50 -74.57 -3.99
C PRO A 342 -68.73 -73.26 -4.26
N ASP A 343 -69.28 -72.10 -3.93
CA ASP A 343 -68.68 -70.81 -4.29
C ASP A 343 -67.62 -70.33 -3.29
N LYS A 344 -67.71 -70.76 -2.02
CA LYS A 344 -66.69 -70.49 -0.99
C LYS A 344 -65.40 -71.28 -1.27
N GLU A 345 -65.53 -72.51 -1.76
CA GLU A 345 -64.40 -73.36 -2.12
C GLU A 345 -63.71 -72.90 -3.42
N LYS A 346 -64.47 -72.40 -4.41
CA LYS A 346 -63.90 -71.82 -5.64
C LYS A 346 -63.00 -70.60 -5.37
N ALA A 347 -63.44 -69.66 -4.54
CA ALA A 347 -62.67 -68.45 -4.25
C ALA A 347 -61.38 -68.76 -3.47
N ILE A 348 -61.44 -69.67 -2.51
CA ILE A 348 -60.26 -70.11 -1.75
C ILE A 348 -59.30 -70.92 -2.64
N SER A 349 -59.81 -71.80 -3.51
CA SER A 349 -58.99 -72.57 -4.45
C SER A 349 -58.26 -71.68 -5.45
N TYR A 350 -58.92 -70.63 -5.95
CA TYR A 350 -58.31 -69.68 -6.88
C TYR A 350 -57.20 -68.87 -6.19
N LEU A 351 -57.42 -68.37 -4.97
CA LEU A 351 -56.38 -67.65 -4.22
C LEU A 351 -55.18 -68.56 -3.86
N LYS A 352 -55.42 -69.83 -3.52
CA LYS A 352 -54.35 -70.81 -3.30
C LYS A 352 -53.54 -71.14 -4.55
N SER A 353 -54.10 -70.96 -5.75
CA SER A 353 -53.36 -71.17 -7.01
C SER A 353 -52.30 -70.11 -7.31
N PHE A 354 -52.33 -68.97 -6.62
CA PHE A 354 -51.27 -67.95 -6.71
C PHE A 354 -50.12 -68.20 -5.73
N LYS A 355 -50.25 -69.18 -4.83
CA LYS A 355 -49.16 -69.55 -3.91
C LYS A 355 -48.03 -70.15 -4.74
N TYR A 356 -46.83 -69.60 -4.58
CA TYR A 356 -45.68 -69.87 -5.44
C TYR A 356 -45.27 -71.37 -5.41
N SER A 357 -44.77 -71.86 -6.55
CA SER A 357 -44.34 -73.25 -6.83
C SER A 357 -42.91 -73.50 -6.33
N ASP A 358 -42.57 -74.74 -5.94
CA ASP A 358 -41.29 -75.16 -5.32
C ASP A 358 -40.02 -75.01 -6.20
N GLU A 359 -40.08 -74.26 -7.31
CA GLU A 359 -38.93 -74.00 -8.21
C GLU A 359 -38.43 -72.55 -8.03
N TRP A 360 -37.37 -72.41 -7.25
CA TRP A 360 -36.69 -71.14 -7.02
C TRP A 360 -35.72 -70.82 -8.17
N PRO A 361 -35.77 -69.64 -8.81
CA PRO A 361 -34.79 -69.27 -9.82
C PRO A 361 -33.40 -69.15 -9.19
N GLU A 362 -32.37 -69.71 -9.83
CA GLU A 362 -30.98 -69.47 -9.42
C GLU A 362 -30.56 -68.05 -9.83
N PHE A 363 -30.14 -67.25 -8.85
CA PHE A 363 -29.62 -65.90 -9.06
C PHE A 363 -28.11 -65.88 -8.87
N ASN A 364 -27.39 -65.23 -9.79
CA ASN A 364 -25.94 -65.06 -9.68
C ASN A 364 -25.54 -63.85 -8.79
N ASP A 365 -26.51 -63.03 -8.38
CA ASP A 365 -26.33 -61.83 -7.55
C ASP A 365 -27.14 -61.97 -6.25
N ASN A 366 -26.44 -61.89 -5.12
CA ASN A 366 -27.00 -62.12 -3.78
C ASN A 366 -27.94 -60.99 -3.32
N GLU A 367 -27.74 -59.74 -3.79
CA GLU A 367 -28.67 -58.64 -3.47
C GLU A 367 -29.98 -58.78 -4.24
N ILE A 368 -29.91 -59.22 -5.50
CA ILE A 368 -31.11 -59.49 -6.31
C ILE A 368 -31.90 -60.66 -5.71
N GLU A 369 -31.21 -61.72 -5.27
CA GLU A 369 -31.85 -62.86 -4.62
C GLU A 369 -32.61 -62.45 -3.34
N LYS A 370 -32.00 -61.62 -2.48
CA LYS A 370 -32.63 -61.13 -1.25
C LYS A 370 -33.83 -60.23 -1.52
N GLU A 371 -33.73 -59.32 -2.48
CA GLU A 371 -34.85 -58.44 -2.83
C GLU A 371 -36.00 -59.26 -3.44
N PHE A 372 -35.70 -60.23 -4.30
CA PHE A 372 -36.70 -61.13 -4.87
C PHE A 372 -37.42 -61.96 -3.78
N GLU A 373 -36.67 -62.53 -2.83
CA GLU A 373 -37.23 -63.27 -1.69
C GLU A 373 -38.15 -62.39 -0.83
N SER A 374 -37.74 -61.16 -0.54
CA SER A 374 -38.54 -60.19 0.22
C SER A 374 -39.88 -59.89 -0.47
N ARG A 375 -39.87 -59.71 -1.79
CA ARG A 375 -41.09 -59.41 -2.57
C ARG A 375 -42.04 -60.59 -2.65
N ILE A 376 -41.53 -61.82 -2.82
CA ILE A 376 -42.37 -63.03 -2.85
C ILE A 376 -43.04 -63.26 -1.48
N ARG A 377 -42.32 -63.10 -0.37
CA ARG A 377 -42.89 -63.25 0.98
C ARG A 377 -44.01 -62.25 1.27
N MET A 378 -43.92 -61.02 0.75
CA MET A 378 -45.00 -60.04 0.86
C MET A 378 -46.27 -60.47 0.10
N ILE A 379 -46.12 -61.04 -1.10
CA ILE A 379 -47.24 -61.49 -1.92
C ILE A 379 -47.99 -62.64 -1.23
N ASP A 380 -47.25 -63.61 -0.68
CA ASP A 380 -47.84 -64.73 0.07
C ASP A 380 -48.63 -64.26 1.31
N PHE A 381 -48.09 -63.29 2.07
CA PHE A 381 -48.78 -62.72 3.24
C PHE A 381 -50.17 -62.14 2.87
N HIS A 382 -50.24 -61.39 1.77
CA HIS A 382 -51.51 -60.79 1.33
C HIS A 382 -52.51 -61.82 0.80
N ILE A 383 -52.03 -62.90 0.16
CA ILE A 383 -52.87 -64.03 -0.27
C ILE A 383 -53.48 -64.74 0.96
N GLU A 384 -52.71 -64.95 2.03
CA GLU A 384 -53.20 -65.61 3.24
C GLU A 384 -54.23 -64.76 4.01
N GLU A 385 -54.03 -63.44 4.09
CA GLU A 385 -55.03 -62.52 4.66
C GLU A 385 -56.36 -62.57 3.88
N ALA A 386 -56.31 -62.54 2.55
CA ALA A 386 -57.50 -62.61 1.71
C ALA A 386 -58.28 -63.93 1.89
N ILE A 387 -57.57 -65.06 2.04
CA ILE A 387 -58.21 -66.36 2.34
C ILE A 387 -58.90 -66.34 3.71
N LYS A 388 -58.27 -65.74 4.73
CA LYS A 388 -58.78 -65.69 6.11
C LYS A 388 -60.07 -64.87 6.22
N ASP A 389 -60.22 -63.82 5.42
CA ASP A 389 -61.43 -62.99 5.43
C ASP A 389 -62.61 -63.65 4.71
N ILE A 390 -62.36 -64.37 3.60
CA ILE A 390 -63.39 -65.16 2.91
C ILE A 390 -63.93 -66.30 3.79
N GLN A 391 -63.09 -66.86 4.68
CA GLN A 391 -63.51 -67.91 5.61
C GLN A 391 -64.52 -67.43 6.67
N LYS A 392 -64.53 -66.14 7.04
CA LYS A 392 -65.36 -65.58 8.12
C LYS A 392 -66.79 -65.22 7.72
N ILE A 393 -67.12 -65.26 6.43
CA ILE A 393 -68.47 -64.96 5.92
C ILE A 393 -69.41 -66.11 6.30
N LYS A 394 -70.53 -65.76 6.97
CA LYS A 394 -71.54 -66.68 7.51
C LYS A 394 -72.61 -67.04 6.49
#